data_AF-A0A2V9ZXR1-F1
#
_entry.id   AF-A0A2V9ZXR1-F1
#
_cell.length_a   1.000
_cell.length_b   1.000
_cell.length_c   1.000
_cell.angle_alpha   90.00
_cell.angle_beta   90.00
_cell.angle_gamma   90.00
#
_symmetry.space_group_name_H-M   'P 1'
#
loop_
_entity.id
_entity.type
_entity.pdbx_description
1 polymer ?
#
loop_
_entity_poly.entity_id
_entity_poly.type
_entity_poly.pdbx_seq_one_letter_code
_entity_poly.pdbx_strand_id
1 'polypeptide(L)' 'MIGSTVVVIMTVAVFSILAGAADNGLGQRPYMGWSSWSSFHKNINEALIRSEADAMAAHLKPVGYTYINMDSG' A
#
# COMPACT_ATOMS: atom_id res chain seq x y z
N MET A 1 -2.20 21.49 -36.23
CA MET A 1 -1.96 21.74 -34.79
C MET A 1 -3.12 21.22 -33.92
N ILE A 2 -4.37 21.61 -34.16
CA ILE A 2 -5.53 21.20 -33.33
C ILE A 2 -5.88 19.70 -33.47
N GLY A 3 -5.78 19.12 -34.68
CA GLY A 3 -6.16 17.72 -34.93
C GLY A 3 -5.28 16.67 -34.23
N SER A 4 -3.96 16.87 -34.16
CA SER A 4 -3.06 15.94 -33.46
C SER A 4 -3.28 15.96 -31.95
N THR A 5 -3.62 17.11 -31.36
CA THR A 5 -3.90 17.22 -29.92
C THR A 5 -5.17 16.45 -29.55
N VAL A 6 -6.22 16.51 -30.37
CA VAL A 6 -7.48 15.76 -30.14
C VAL A 6 -7.26 14.25 -30.22
N VAL A 7 -6.48 13.78 -31.20
CA VAL A 7 -6.15 12.35 -31.34
C VAL A 7 -5.35 11.84 -30.14
N VAL A 8 -4.37 12.62 -29.66
CA VAL A 8 -3.58 12.25 -28.48
C VAL A 8 -4.46 12.16 -27.23
N ILE A 9 -5.37 13.12 -27.00
CA ILE A 9 -6.30 13.10 -25.86
C ILE A 9 -7.22 11.87 -25.92
N MET A 10 -7.80 11.58 -27.09
CA MET A 10 -8.65 10.41 -27.29
C MET A 10 -7.89 9.11 -27.02
N THR A 11 -6.63 9.02 -27.45
CA THR A 11 -5.80 7.83 -27.23
C THR A 11 -5.51 7.62 -25.75
N VAL A 12 -5.13 8.67 -25.01
CA VAL A 12 -4.89 8.60 -23.56
C VAL A 12 -6.16 8.16 -22.80
N ALA A 13 -7.31 8.73 -23.15
CA ALA A 13 -8.58 8.38 -22.52
C ALA A 13 -8.95 6.89 -22.71
N VAL A 14 -8.76 6.35 -23.92
CA VAL A 14 -9.01 4.92 -24.19
C VAL A 14 -8.07 4.02 -23.37
N PHE A 15 -6.79 4.38 -23.24
CA PHE A 15 -5.85 3.61 -22.42
C PHE A 15 -6.19 3.65 -20.93
N SER A 16 -6.69 4.77 -20.40
CA SER A 16 -7.13 4.86 -19.01
C SER A 16 -8.38 4.02 -18.72
N ILE A 17 -9.29 3.86 -19.68
CA ILE A 17 -10.50 3.03 -19.53
C ILE A 17 -10.16 1.53 -19.55
N LEU A 18 -9.12 1.15 -20.31
CA LEU A 18 -8.65 -0.24 -20.38
C LEU A 18 -7.72 -0.62 -19.21
N ALA A 19 -7.30 0.34 -18.40
CA ALA A 19 -6.54 0.09 -17.19
C ALA A 19 -7.46 -0.50 -16.10
N GLY A 20 -7.57 -1.83 -16.06
CA GLY A 20 -8.30 -2.55 -15.02
C GLY A 20 -7.53 -2.53 -13.69
N ALA A 21 -7.73 -1.48 -12.89
CA ALA A 21 -7.26 -1.45 -11.50
C ALA A 21 -8.27 -2.17 -10.58
N ALA A 22 -7.76 -2.76 -9.49
CA ALA A 22 -8.64 -3.22 -8.42
C ALA A 22 -9.30 -2.01 -7.75
N ASP A 23 -10.63 -1.92 -7.84
CA ASP A 23 -11.42 -0.86 -7.22
C ASP A 23 -12.39 -1.48 -6.20
N ASN A 24 -11.86 -1.75 -5.01
CA ASN A 24 -12.62 -2.26 -3.87
C ASN A 24 -12.88 -1.17 -2.82
N GLY A 25 -12.70 0.10 -3.17
CA GLY A 25 -12.82 1.24 -2.25
C GLY A 25 -11.66 1.41 -1.26
N LEU A 26 -10.64 0.56 -1.29
CA LEU A 26 -9.45 0.66 -0.44
C LEU A 26 -8.26 1.30 -1.20
N GLY A 27 -7.12 1.51 -0.53
CA GLY A 27 -5.89 2.00 -1.18
C GLY A 27 -5.94 3.45 -1.67
N GLN A 28 -6.91 4.25 -1.23
CA GLN A 28 -7.02 5.69 -1.56
C GLN A 28 -5.80 6.51 -1.13
N ARG A 29 -5.01 5.98 -0.19
CA ARG A 29 -3.69 6.47 0.21
C ARG A 29 -2.75 5.27 0.35
N PRO A 30 -1.43 5.46 0.16
CA PRO A 30 -0.47 4.40 0.45
C PRO A 30 -0.65 3.88 1.88
N TYR A 31 -0.64 2.56 2.05
CA TYR A 31 -0.67 1.96 3.38
C TYR A 31 0.66 2.25 4.10
N MET A 32 0.54 2.68 5.35
CA MET A 32 1.69 2.93 6.22
C MET A 32 1.67 1.91 7.36
N GLY A 33 2.75 1.16 7.48
CA GLY A 33 2.80 0.03 8.41
C GLY A 33 4.19 -0.56 8.55
N TRP A 34 4.25 -1.69 9.20
CA TRP A 34 5.44 -2.49 9.43
C TRP A 34 5.27 -3.90 8.86
N SER A 35 6.36 -4.53 8.43
CA SER A 35 6.38 -5.92 7.96
C SER A 35 7.40 -6.73 8.75
N SER A 36 7.00 -7.94 9.17
CA SER A 36 7.90 -8.86 9.86
C SER A 36 9.10 -9.30 9.01
N TRP A 37 8.94 -9.33 7.68
CA TRP A 37 10.02 -9.73 6.78
C TRP A 37 11.21 -8.78 6.82
N SER A 38 10.97 -7.49 7.07
CA SER A 38 12.01 -6.46 7.07
C SER A 38 13.07 -6.67 8.14
N SER A 39 12.81 -7.50 9.16
CA SER A 39 13.75 -7.72 10.27
C SER A 39 13.86 -9.18 10.69
N PHE A 40 12.74 -9.90 10.75
CA PHE A 40 12.67 -11.21 11.40
C PHE A 40 12.52 -12.38 10.45
N HIS A 41 12.10 -12.14 9.21
CA HIS A 41 11.88 -13.18 8.19
C HIS A 41 10.96 -14.28 8.75
N LYS A 42 11.43 -15.54 8.79
CA LYS A 42 10.68 -16.69 9.30
C LYS A 42 10.66 -16.81 10.84
N ASN A 43 11.42 -16.00 11.56
CA ASN A 43 11.60 -16.13 13.00
C ASN A 43 10.61 -15.24 13.77
N ILE A 44 9.31 -15.51 13.62
CA ILE A 44 8.24 -14.76 14.27
C ILE A 44 7.41 -15.65 15.21
N ASN A 45 6.79 -15.04 16.21
CA ASN A 45 5.80 -15.66 17.08
C ASN A 45 4.83 -14.58 17.61
N GLU A 46 3.78 -14.96 18.32
CA GLU A 46 2.78 -14.02 18.84
C GLU A 46 3.40 -12.93 19.72
N ALA A 47 4.29 -13.30 20.64
CA ALA A 47 4.88 -12.37 21.59
C ALA A 47 5.68 -11.26 20.87
N LEU A 48 6.45 -11.64 19.85
CA LEU A 48 7.22 -10.72 19.02
C LEU A 48 6.31 -9.81 18.19
N ILE A 49 5.29 -10.36 17.52
CA ILE A 49 4.36 -9.55 16.72
C ILE A 49 3.62 -8.55 17.62
N ARG A 50 3.21 -8.98 18.82
CA ARG A 50 2.55 -8.10 19.79
C ARG A 50 3.47 -6.98 20.26
N SER A 51 4.73 -7.26 20.57
CA SER A 51 5.68 -6.22 21.01
C SER A 51 5.95 -5.18 19.91
N GLU A 52 6.09 -5.60 18.65
CA GLU A 52 6.27 -4.67 17.53
C GLU A 52 4.99 -3.83 17.28
N ALA A 53 3.81 -4.44 17.43
CA ALA A 53 2.55 -3.71 17.34
C ALA A 53 2.39 -2.65 18.44
N ASP A 54 2.78 -2.97 19.68
CA ASP A 54 2.76 -2.03 20.80
C ASP A 54 3.76 -0.88 20.59
N ALA A 55 4.96 -1.18 20.08
CA ALA A 55 5.95 -0.16 19.73
C ALA A 55 5.46 0.75 18.60
N MET A 56 4.87 0.19 17.54
CA MET A 56 4.29 0.96 16.45
C MET A 56 3.12 1.83 16.94
N ALA A 57 2.28 1.31 17.84
CA ALA A 57 1.18 2.06 18.44
C ALA A 57 1.68 3.25 19.29
N ALA A 58 2.77 3.07 20.05
CA ALA A 58 3.34 4.11 20.89
C ALA A 58 4.02 5.23 20.08
N HIS A 59 4.65 4.91 18.94
CA HIS A 59 5.56 5.84 18.26
C HIS A 59 5.13 6.27 16.85
N LEU A 60 4.48 5.38 16.08
CA LEU A 60 4.24 5.60 14.66
C LEU A 60 2.76 5.72 14.29
N LYS A 61 1.86 5.17 15.11
CA LYS A 61 0.41 5.33 14.93
C LYS A 61 -0.05 6.80 14.89
N PRO A 62 0.49 7.73 15.72
CA PRO A 62 0.12 9.14 15.63
C PRO A 62 0.44 9.79 14.27
N VAL A 63 1.39 9.23 13.51
CA VAL A 63 1.79 9.72 12.17
C VAL A 63 1.28 8.82 11.03
N GLY A 64 0.30 7.96 11.32
CA GLY A 64 -0.46 7.22 10.29
C GLY A 64 -0.04 5.78 10.05
N TYR A 65 0.92 5.22 10.81
CA TYR A 65 1.26 3.81 10.69
C TYR A 65 0.26 2.93 11.44
N THR A 66 -0.59 2.22 10.70
CA THR A 66 -1.73 1.48 11.26
C THR A 66 -1.80 0.02 10.83
N TYR A 67 -0.89 -0.43 9.96
CA TYR A 67 -0.90 -1.79 9.42
C TYR A 67 0.27 -2.63 9.96
N ILE A 68 -0.03 -3.81 10.49
CA ILE A 68 0.95 -4.84 10.84
C ILE A 68 0.85 -5.94 9.77
N ASN A 69 1.90 -6.07 8.95
CA ASN A 69 2.03 -7.15 7.97
C ASN A 69 2.82 -8.31 8.59
N MET A 70 2.11 -9.40 8.89
CA MET A 70 2.71 -10.68 9.24
C MET A 70 3.04 -11.42 7.95
N ASP A 71 4.29 -11.27 7.50
CA ASP A 71 4.79 -11.85 6.26
C ASP A 71 5.11 -13.35 6.41
N SER A 72 5.67 -13.98 5.37
CA SER A 72 5.91 -15.42 5.27
C SER A 72 6.81 -15.95 6.41
N GLY A 73 6.15 -16.36 7.48
CA GLY A 73 6.64 -16.99 8.71
C GLY A 73 5.56 -17.85 9.33
#